data_AF-A0A061EY68-F1
#
_entry.id   AF-A0A061EY68-F1
#
_cell.length_a   1.000
_cell.length_b   1.000
_cell.length_c   1.000
_cell.angle_alpha   90.00
_cell.angle_beta   90.00
_cell.angle_gamma   90.00
#
_symmetry.space_group_name_H-M   'P 1'
#
loop_
_entity.id
_entity.type
_entity.pdbx_description
1 polymer ?
#
loop_
_entity_poly.entity_id
_entity_poly.type
_entity_poly.pdbx_seq_one_letter_code
_entity_poly.pdbx_strand_id
1 'polypeptide(L)'
;MSTSNLLPLLIENQYLNLVPMKIIPNPSTRNYDPNAKCDYHIGVIGHLTKKCKQLKEKIENLIKDGILSLELMECWKSALPQIRLLLGS
;
A
#
# COMPACT_ATOMS: atom_id res chain seq x y z
N MET A 1 2.62 5.68 10.77
CA MET A 1 3.38 5.08 9.66
C MET A 1 2.50 5.11 8.41
N SER A 2 2.97 5.63 7.27
CA SER A 2 2.14 5.74 6.05
C SER A 2 2.33 4.48 5.19
N THR A 3 1.30 3.62 5.14
CA THR A 3 1.30 2.37 4.35
C THR A 3 1.50 2.62 2.85
N SER A 4 1.21 3.83 2.38
CA SER A 4 1.45 4.29 1.01
C SER A 4 2.92 4.13 0.56
N ASN A 5 3.88 4.33 1.46
CA ASN A 5 5.30 4.37 1.08
C ASN A 5 5.89 2.96 0.91
N LEU A 6 5.24 1.94 1.47
CA LEU A 6 5.66 0.54 1.38
C LEU A 6 5.01 -0.19 0.22
N LEU A 7 3.93 0.37 -0.34
CA LEU A 7 3.17 -0.27 -1.40
C LEU A 7 4.06 -0.65 -2.60
N PRO A 8 4.94 0.21 -3.15
CA PRO A 8 5.78 -0.18 -4.30
C PRO A 8 6.68 -1.38 -3.99
N LEU A 9 7.32 -1.39 -2.81
CA LEU A 9 8.21 -2.49 -2.39
C LEU A 9 7.48 -3.82 -2.24
N LEU A 10 6.26 -3.77 -1.69
CA LEU A 10 5.43 -4.97 -1.50
C LEU A 10 4.94 -5.54 -2.84
N ILE A 11 4.71 -4.69 -3.84
CA ILE A 11 4.37 -5.12 -5.20
C ILE A 11 5.61 -5.69 -5.91
N GLU A 12 6.74 -4.99 -5.85
CA GLU A 12 8.00 -5.39 -6.50
C GLU A 12 8.50 -6.75 -6.00
N ASN A 13 8.41 -6.99 -4.69
CA ASN A 13 8.78 -8.26 -4.08
C ASN A 13 7.65 -9.30 -4.09
N GLN A 14 6.58 -9.06 -4.87
CA GLN A 14 5.46 -9.98 -5.10
C GLN A 14 4.65 -10.40 -3.84
N TYR A 15 4.81 -9.69 -2.73
CA TYR A 15 4.00 -9.91 -1.53
C TYR A 15 2.57 -9.42 -1.68
N LEU A 16 2.35 -8.41 -2.52
CA LEU A 16 1.05 -7.88 -2.86
C LEU A 16 0.87 -7.79 -4.37
N ASN A 17 -0.39 -7.76 -4.79
CA ASN A 17 -0.79 -7.35 -6.12
C ASN A 17 -1.78 -6.19 -6.02
N LEU A 18 -1.74 -5.28 -6.99
CA LEU A 18 -2.75 -4.23 -7.12
C LEU A 18 -4.12 -4.89 -7.35
N VAL A 19 -5.15 -4.34 -6.72
CA VAL A 19 -6.49 -4.94 -6.76
C VAL A 19 -7.47 -3.92 -7.32
N PRO A 20 -8.14 -4.19 -8.45
CA PRO A 20 -9.25 -3.38 -8.91
C PRO A 20 -10.32 -3.28 -7.83
N MET A 21 -10.82 -2.06 -7.59
CA MET A 21 -11.90 -1.90 -6.62
C MET A 21 -13.20 -2.45 -7.21
N LYS A 22 -13.77 -3.48 -6.58
CA LYS A 22 -15.04 -4.09 -7.05
C LYS A 22 -16.24 -3.14 -6.94
N ILE A 23 -16.23 -2.23 -5.96
CA ILE A 23 -17.29 -1.25 -5.72
C ILE A 23 -16.62 0.11 -5.63
N ILE A 24 -16.91 0.99 -6.60
CA ILE A 24 -16.46 2.37 -6.55
C ILE A 24 -17.20 3.05 -5.38
N PRO A 25 -16.50 3.75 -4.47
CA PRO A 25 -17.15 4.38 -3.33
C PRO A 25 -18.18 5.40 -3.82
N ASN A 26 -19.41 5.31 -3.34
CA ASN A 26 -20.40 6.35 -3.60
C ASN A 26 -19.89 7.68 -3.01
N PRO A 27 -19.92 8.79 -3.77
CA PRO A 27 -19.58 10.12 -3.27
C PRO A 27 -20.29 10.52 -1.97
N SER A 28 -21.48 9.96 -1.70
CA SER A 28 -22.23 10.19 -0.47
C SER A 28 -21.69 9.44 0.76
N THR A 29 -20.64 8.63 0.62
CA THR A 29 -20.02 7.94 1.77
C THR A 29 -19.19 8.90 2.61
N ARG A 30 -19.28 8.79 3.94
CA ARG A 30 -18.59 9.68 4.91
C ARG A 30 -17.08 9.81 4.70
N ASN A 31 -16.46 8.83 4.07
CA ASN A 31 -15.01 8.77 3.86
C ASN A 31 -14.60 9.07 2.42
N TYR A 32 -15.55 9.45 1.55
CA TYR A 32 -15.25 9.85 0.18
C TYR A 32 -14.58 11.22 0.17
N ASP A 33 -13.44 11.29 -0.51
CA ASP A 33 -12.71 12.51 -0.81
C ASP A 33 -12.46 12.54 -2.33
N PRO A 34 -13.08 13.49 -3.07
CA PRO A 34 -12.94 13.58 -4.52
C PRO A 34 -11.51 13.92 -4.97
N ASN A 35 -10.67 14.43 -4.08
CA ASN A 35 -9.28 14.77 -4.37
C ASN A 35 -8.32 13.65 -3.98
N ALA A 36 -8.80 12.62 -3.28
CA ALA A 36 -7.98 11.51 -2.84
C ALA A 36 -7.99 10.36 -3.85
N LYS A 37 -6.80 9.83 -4.15
CA LYS A 37 -6.61 8.63 -4.97
C LYS A 37 -5.95 7.51 -4.18
N CYS A 38 -6.33 6.28 -4.50
CA CYS A 38 -5.76 5.08 -3.90
C CYS A 38 -5.00 4.27 -4.96
N ASP A 39 -3.67 4.27 -4.87
CA ASP A 39 -2.78 3.60 -5.82
C ASP A 39 -2.89 2.07 -5.71
N TYR A 40 -3.17 1.55 -4.51
CA TYR A 40 -3.44 0.13 -4.30
C TYR A 40 -4.66 -0.37 -5.10
N HIS A 41 -5.61 0.54 -5.36
CA HIS A 41 -6.79 0.32 -6.18
C HIS A 41 -6.66 0.95 -7.57
N ILE A 42 -5.45 1.04 -8.12
CA ILE A 42 -5.22 1.50 -9.49
C ILE A 42 -5.72 2.96 -9.69
N GLY A 43 -5.51 3.80 -8.68
CA GLY A 43 -5.81 5.24 -8.74
C GLY A 43 -7.27 5.60 -8.54
N VAL A 44 -8.11 4.70 -8.03
CA VAL A 44 -9.53 4.98 -7.72
C VAL A 44 -9.66 6.21 -6.82
N ILE A 45 -10.61 7.08 -7.18
CA ILE A 45 -10.96 8.28 -6.42
C ILE A 45 -11.84 7.91 -5.22
N GLY A 46 -11.61 8.57 -4.08
CA GLY A 46 -12.48 8.53 -2.93
C GLY A 46 -11.73 8.34 -1.60
N HIS A 47 -10.56 7.74 -1.59
CA HIS A 47 -9.73 7.68 -0.39
C HIS A 47 -8.25 7.62 -0.73
N LEU A 48 -7.40 8.04 0.20
CA LEU A 48 -5.94 7.98 0.04
C LEU A 48 -5.45 6.55 0.25
N THR A 49 -4.39 6.15 -0.45
CA THR A 49 -3.68 4.87 -0.25
C THR A 49 -3.39 4.58 1.22
N LYS A 50 -2.95 5.59 1.99
CA LYS A 50 -2.66 5.48 3.43
C LYS A 50 -3.87 5.16 4.31
N LYS A 51 -5.09 5.44 3.83
CA LYS A 51 -6.37 5.17 4.49
C LYS A 51 -7.08 3.94 3.92
N CYS A 52 -6.46 3.23 2.98
CA CYS A 52 -7.04 2.02 2.39
C CYS A 52 -7.10 0.90 3.43
N LYS A 53 -8.31 0.50 3.82
CA LYS A 53 -8.54 -0.55 4.81
C LYS A 53 -8.07 -1.92 4.31
N GLN A 54 -8.40 -2.26 3.06
CA GLN A 54 -7.99 -3.53 2.45
C GLN A 54 -6.46 -3.68 2.39
N LEU A 55 -5.75 -2.59 2.08
CA LEU A 55 -4.28 -2.58 2.09
C LEU A 55 -3.75 -2.86 3.51
N LYS A 56 -4.30 -2.18 4.52
CA LYS A 56 -3.90 -2.38 5.92
C LYS A 56 -4.13 -3.82 6.38
N GLU A 57 -5.31 -4.36 6.10
CA GLU A 57 -5.67 -5.74 6.44
C GLU A 57 -4.75 -6.76 5.76
N LYS A 58 -4.42 -6.57 4.48
CA LYS A 58 -3.47 -7.47 3.80
C LYS A 58 -2.08 -7.41 4.41
N ILE A 59 -1.56 -6.22 4.72
CA ILE A 59 -0.25 -6.07 5.37
C ILE A 59 -0.28 -6.75 6.76
N GLU A 60 -1.35 -6.56 7.53
CA GLU A 60 -1.51 -7.22 8.83
C GLU A 60 -1.56 -8.74 8.72
N ASN A 61 -2.23 -9.28 7.70
CA ASN A 61 -2.26 -10.73 7.44
C ASN A 61 -0.88 -11.26 7.05
N LEU A 62 -0.15 -10.58 6.16
CA LEU A 62 1.23 -10.96 5.81
C LEU A 62 2.15 -10.98 7.02
N ILE A 63 1.94 -10.09 7.99
CA ILE A 63 2.69 -10.09 9.26
C ILE A 63 2.29 -11.27 10.14
N LYS A 64 0.98 -11.52 10.28
CA LYS A 64 0.47 -12.66 11.06
C LYS A 64 0.92 -14.01 10.51
N ASP A 65 1.01 -14.12 9.19
CA ASP A 65 1.45 -15.33 8.50
C ASP A 65 2.99 -15.50 8.55
N GLY A 66 3.71 -14.54 9.15
CA GLY A 66 5.18 -14.56 9.26
C GLY A 66 5.90 -14.27 7.94
N ILE A 67 5.17 -13.93 6.88
CA ILE A 67 5.71 -13.60 5.55
C ILE A 67 6.45 -12.27 5.59
N LEU A 68 5.89 -11.29 6.32
CA LEU A 68 6.56 -10.03 6.62
C LEU A 68 6.87 -9.95 8.11
N SER A 69 8.15 -9.91 8.49
CA SER A 69 8.48 -9.57 9.88
C SER A 69 8.42 -8.05 10.08
N LEU A 70 8.01 -7.62 11.28
CA LEU A 70 8.04 -6.19 11.65
C LEU A 70 9.45 -5.62 11.50
N GLU A 71 10.46 -6.43 11.85
CA GLU A 71 11.88 -6.12 11.71
C GLU A 71 12.29 -5.93 10.24
N LEU A 72 11.88 -6.81 9.31
CA LEU A 72 12.08 -6.64 7.87
C LEU A 72 11.44 -5.34 7.36
N MET A 73 10.25 -5.01 7.86
CA MET A 73 9.57 -3.79 7.48
C MET A 73 10.22 -2.53 8.07
N GLU A 74 10.89 -2.64 9.22
CA GLU A 74 11.75 -1.58 9.79
C GLU A 74 13.08 -1.45 9.03
N CYS A 75 13.68 -2.56 8.60
CA CYS A 75 14.84 -2.59 7.71
C CYS A 75 14.51 -1.96 6.36
N TRP A 76 13.36 -2.26 5.76
CA TRP A 76 12.93 -1.64 4.49
C TRP A 76 12.62 -0.15 4.63
N LYS A 77 12.05 0.28 5.76
CA LYS A 77 11.92 1.73 6.07
C LYS A 77 13.27 2.42 6.14
N SER A 78 14.26 1.75 6.72
CA SER A 78 15.62 2.28 6.86
C SER A 78 16.42 2.22 5.53
N ALA A 79 16.10 1.27 4.65
CA ALA A 79 16.73 1.07 3.35
C ALA A 79 16.07 1.87 2.20
N LEU A 80 14.88 2.45 2.41
CA LEU A 80 14.16 3.28 1.43
C LEU A 80 14.96 4.45 0.81
N PRO A 81 15.96 5.09 1.49
CA PRO A 81 16.84 6.04 0.83
C PRO A 81 17.79 5.42 -0.22
N GLN A 82 18.04 4.10 -0.15
CA GLN A 82 19.09 3.42 -0.94
C GLN A 82 18.56 2.57 -2.10
N ILE A 83 17.28 2.17 -2.10
CA ILE A 83 16.72 1.29 -3.16
C ILE A 83 16.63 2.01 -4.52
N ARG A 84 16.67 3.36 -4.55
CA ARG A 84 16.72 4.12 -5.81
C ARG A 84 18.10 4.08 -6.50
N LEU A 85 19.15 3.59 -5.83
CA LEU A 85 20.50 3.48 -6.42
C LEU A 85 20.82 2.10 -7.01
N LEU A 86 19.93 1.10 -6.88
CA LEU A 86 20.17 -0.25 -7.41
C LEU A 86 19.39 -0.58 -8.69
N LEU A 87 18.49 0.31 -9.13
CA LEU A 87 17.81 0.21 -10.44
C LEU A 87 18.33 1.28 -11.41
N GLY A 88 19.65 1.30 -11.60
CA GLY A 88 20.32 2.09 -12.63
C GLY A 88 21.02 1.19 -13.62
N SER A 89 20.33 0.84 -14.72
CA SER A 89 20.86 0.56 -16.07
C SER A 89 19.68 0.45 -17.03
#